data_AF-A0AAE5CLH8-F1
#
_entry.id   AF-A0AAE5CLH8-F1
#
_cell.length_a   1.000
_cell.length_b   1.000
_cell.length_c   1.000
_cell.angle_alpha   90.00
_cell.angle_beta   90.00
_cell.angle_gamma   90.00
#
_symmetry.space_group_name_H-M   'P 1'
#
loop_
_entity.id
_entity.type
_entity.pdbx_description
1 polymer ?
#
loop_
_entity_poly.entity_id
_entity_poly.type
_entity_poly.pdbx_seq_one_letter_code
_entity_poly.pdbx_strand_id
1 'polypeptide(L)' 'MQLNIYVPRDKEHLVLRLDEVAKALGRPKNEMVLEALERFLAGTKSQVTLPVRKGKVIGRMSREEIYGGRRLT' A
#
# COMPACT_ATOMS: atom_id res chain seq x y z
N MET A 1 0.47 -7.28 -17.90
CA MET A 1 1.93 -7.18 -17.72
C MET A 1 2.42 -8.47 -17.08
N GLN A 2 3.57 -9.00 -17.49
CA GLN A 2 4.13 -10.26 -16.94
C GLN A 2 5.30 -9.93 -16.00
N LEU A 3 5.30 -10.53 -14.80
CA LEU A 3 6.37 -10.39 -13.81
C LEU A 3 7.10 -11.73 -13.69
N ASN A 4 8.40 -11.73 -14.00
CA ASN A 4 9.27 -12.88 -13.78
C ASN A 4 10.09 -12.65 -12.52
N ILE A 5 9.92 -13.52 -11.52
CA ILE A 5 10.58 -13.40 -10.23
C ILE A 5 11.71 -14.42 -10.17
N TYR A 6 12.94 -13.94 -10.00
CA TYR A 6 14.08 -14.80 -9.68
C TYR A 6 14.06 -15.16 -8.19
N VAL A 7 14.13 -16.45 -7.88
CA VAL A 7 14.26 -16.94 -6.51
C VAL A 7 15.70 -17.44 -6.30
N PRO A 8 16.46 -16.83 -5.37
CA PRO A 8 17.79 -17.29 -4.99
C PRO A 8 17.79 -18.74 -4.48
N ARG A 9 18.89 -19.47 -4.71
CA ARG A 9 19.00 -20.91 -4.36
C ARG A 9 18.77 -21.21 -2.88
N ASP A 10 19.22 -20.32 -2.00
CA ASP A 10 19.00 -20.39 -0.55
C ASP A 10 17.50 -20.37 -0.17
N LYS A 11 16.64 -19.90 -1.07
CA LYS A 11 15.19 -19.77 -0.88
C LYS A 11 14.36 -20.77 -1.69
N GLU A 12 14.98 -21.77 -2.32
CA GLU A 12 14.28 -22.83 -3.06
C GLU A 12 13.23 -23.56 -2.22
N HIS A 13 13.51 -23.73 -0.92
CA HIS A 13 12.58 -24.33 0.04
C HIS A 13 11.22 -23.61 0.10
N LEU A 14 11.17 -22.29 -0.15
CA LEU A 14 9.92 -21.53 -0.20
C LEU A 14 9.08 -21.89 -1.43
N VAL A 15 9.73 -22.15 -2.56
CA VAL A 15 9.05 -22.54 -3.81
C VAL A 15 8.48 -23.95 -3.66
N LEU A 16 9.23 -24.85 -3.03
CA LEU A 16 8.76 -26.22 -2.74
C LEU A 16 7.53 -26.17 -1.82
N ARG A 17 7.61 -25.42 -0.72
CA ARG A 17 6.50 -25.29 0.22
C ARG A 17 5.28 -24.62 -0.41
N LEU A 18 5.49 -23.64 -1.31
CA LEU A 18 4.40 -23.03 -2.08
C LEU A 18 3.73 -24.05 -3.01
N ASP A 19 4.49 -24.94 -3.66
CA ASP A 19 3.96 -26.01 -4.50
C ASP A 19 3.12 -27.01 -3.70
N GLU A 20 3.58 -27.42 -2.53
CA GLU A 20 2.85 -28.32 -1.63
C GLU A 20 1.51 -27.71 -1.20
N VAL A 21 1.53 -26.45 -0.76
CA VAL A 21 0.31 -25.77 -0.30
C VAL A 21 -0.63 -25.49 -1.47
N ALA A 22 -0.12 -25.12 -2.64
CA ALA A 22 -0.92 -24.94 -3.86
C ALA A 22 -1.64 -26.23 -4.25
N LYS A 23 -0.94 -27.37 -4.21
CA LYS A 23 -1.52 -28.70 -4.45
C LYS A 23 -2.59 -29.06 -3.41
N ALA A 24 -2.30 -28.84 -2.13
CA ALA A 24 -3.24 -29.14 -1.05
C ALA A 24 -4.53 -28.31 -1.13
N LEU A 25 -4.43 -27.03 -1.54
CA LEU A 25 -5.56 -26.13 -1.67
C LEU A 25 -6.25 -26.21 -3.05
N GLY A 26 -5.66 -26.92 -4.03
CA GLY A 26 -6.15 -26.94 -5.40
C GLY A 26 -6.12 -25.57 -6.09
N ARG A 27 -5.26 -24.65 -5.62
CA ARG A 27 -5.16 -23.27 -6.14
C ARG A 27 -3.89 -23.09 -6.97
N PRO A 28 -3.91 -22.21 -7.99
CA PRO A 28 -2.71 -21.91 -8.76
C PRO A 28 -1.69 -21.10 -7.94
N LYS A 29 -0.40 -21.43 -8.09
CA LYS A 29 0.70 -20.77 -7.37
C LYS A 29 0.72 -19.25 -7.56
N ASN A 30 0.43 -18.79 -8.77
CA ASN A 30 0.42 -17.36 -9.09
C ASN A 30 -0.59 -16.59 -8.23
N GLU A 31 -1.78 -17.15 -8.01
CA GLU A 31 -2.81 -16.51 -7.20
C GLU A 31 -2.38 -16.40 -5.75
N MET A 32 -1.74 -17.44 -5.20
CA MET A 32 -1.18 -17.40 -3.85
C MET A 32 -0.06 -16.37 -3.69
N VAL A 33 0.81 -16.24 -4.70
CA VAL A 33 1.89 -15.23 -4.70
C VAL A 33 1.31 -13.83 -4.75
N LEU A 34 0.30 -13.59 -5.59
CA LEU A 34 -0.38 -12.30 -5.68
C LEU A 34 -1.09 -11.96 -4.37
N GLU A 35 -1.82 -12.91 -3.77
CA GLU A 35 -2.50 -12.71 -2.48
C GLU A 35 -1.50 -12.37 -1.36
N ALA A 36 -0.35 -13.05 -1.32
CA ALA A 36 0.71 -12.75 -0.37
C ALA A 36 1.31 -11.35 -0.59
N LEU A 37 1.55 -10.96 -1.85
CA LEU A 37 2.04 -9.62 -2.20
C LEU A 37 1.03 -8.53 -1.84
N GLU A 38 -0.26 -8.73 -2.10
CA GLU A 38 -1.32 -7.79 -1.73
C GLU A 38 -1.35 -7.56 -0.22
N ARG A 39 -1.32 -8.63 0.57
CA ARG A 39 -1.29 -8.54 2.04
C ARG A 39 -0.05 -7.82 2.54
N PHE A 40 1.12 -8.16 1.98
CA PHE A 40 2.38 -7.53 2.34
C PHE A 40 2.35 -6.03 2.04
N LEU A 41 1.95 -5.65 0.82
CA LEU A 41 1.88 -4.24 0.41
C LEU A 41 0.81 -3.45 1.15
N ALA A 42 -0.33 -4.06 1.50
CA ALA A 42 -1.35 -3.45 2.33
C ALA A 42 -0.80 -3.08 3.73
N GLY A 43 -0.01 -3.97 4.34
CA GLY A 43 0.66 -3.69 5.61
C GLY A 43 1.84 -2.73 5.52
N THR A 44 2.47 -2.62 4.34
CA THR A 44 3.66 -1.80 4.11
C THR A 44 3.35 -0.39 3.60
N LYS A 45 2.08 -0.08 3.24
CA LYS A 45 1.65 1.29 2.97
C LYS A 45 1.96 2.12 4.21
N SER A 46 3.04 2.91 4.12
CA SER A 46 3.44 3.84 5.16
C SER A 46 2.21 4.65 5.53
N GLN A 47 1.76 4.53 6.77
CA GLN A 47 0.83 5.49 7.33
C GLN A 47 1.54 6.84 7.22
N VAL A 48 1.12 7.65 6.25
CA VAL A 48 1.56 9.04 6.15
C VAL A 48 1.05 9.72 7.40
N THR A 49 1.90 9.75 8.43
CA THR A 49 1.63 10.42 9.68
C THR A 49 1.88 11.88 9.41
N LEU A 50 0.81 12.59 9.03
CA LEU A 50 0.85 14.04 8.93
C LEU A 50 1.20 14.58 10.33
N PRO A 51 2.24 15.40 10.47
CA PRO A 51 2.55 16.01 11.75
C PRO A 51 1.37 16.89 12.16
N VAL A 52 0.64 16.48 13.20
CA VAL A 52 -0.43 17.29 13.79
C VAL A 52 0.26 18.45 14.52
N ARG A 53 0.44 19.58 13.82
CA ARG A 53 0.84 20.82 14.49
C ARG A 53 -0.33 21.24 15.39
N LYS A 54 -0.08 21.32 16.70
CA LYS A 54 -1.00 21.94 17.67
C LYS A 54 -1.03 23.46 17.45
N GLY A 55 -1.54 23.89 16.30
CA GLY A 55 -1.86 25.29 16.05
C GLY A 55 -3.18 25.63 16.71
N LYS A 56 -3.21 26.65 17.55
CA LYS A 56 -4.47 27.27 17.99
C LYS A 56 -4.96 28.11 16.81
N VAL A 57 -6.17 27.85 16.31
CA VAL A 57 -6.80 28.75 15.33
C VAL A 57 -7.13 30.04 16.06
N ILE A 58 -6.33 31.09 15.83
CA ILE A 58 -6.57 32.43 16.37
C ILE A 58 -7.25 33.24 15.27
N GLY A 59 -8.59 33.26 15.26
CA GLY A 59 -9.37 34.04 14.31
C GLY A 59 -10.67 33.35 13.88
N ARG A 60 -11.63 34.15 13.40
CA ARG A 60 -12.89 33.68 12.79
C ARG A 60 -12.86 33.80 11.26
N MET A 61 -11.70 33.58 10.64
CA MET A 61 -11.64 33.68 9.19
C MET A 61 -12.40 32.51 8.55
N SER A 62 -13.43 32.86 7.81
CA SER A 62 -14.18 31.95 6.95
C SER A 62 -13.29 31.45 5.80
N ARG A 63 -13.61 30.28 5.26
CA ARG A 63 -12.85 29.71 4.12
C ARG A 63 -12.87 30.65 2.92
N GLU A 64 -13.98 31.35 2.72
CA GLU A 64 -14.19 32.34 1.67
C GLU A 64 -13.24 33.54 1.83
N GLU A 65 -12.90 33.96 3.05
CA GLU A 65 -11.91 35.04 3.27
C GLU A 65 -10.48 34.59 2.98
N ILE A 66 -10.18 33.30 3.15
CA ILE A 66 -8.83 32.74 2.95
C ILE A 66 -8.57 32.42 1.48
N TYR A 67 -9.57 31.89 0.77
CA TYR A 67 -9.43 31.37 -0.61
C TYR A 67 -10.25 32.13 -1.65
N GLY A 68 -11.13 33.05 -1.24
CA GLY A 68 -11.89 33.92 -2.12
C GLY A 68 -11.00 35.01 -2.67
N GLY A 69 -10.13 34.65 -3.62
CA GLY A 69 -9.37 35.62 -4.40
C GLY A 69 -10.31 36.69 -4.96
N ARG A 70 -9.95 37.96 -4.73
CA ARG A 70 -10.61 39.13 -5.31
C ARG A 70 -10.92 38.87 -6.79
N ARG A 71 -12.19 38.78 -7.14
CA ARG A 71 -12.62 39.16 -8.50
C ARG A 71 -12.49 40.68 -8.54
N LEU A 72 -11.33 41.16 -9.00
CA LEU A 72 -11.15 42.54 -9.45
C LEU A 72 -11.89 42.68 -10.78
N THR A 73 -13.08 43.27 -10.74
CA THR A 73 -13.74 43.95 -11.86
C THR A 73 -14.59 45.06 -11.30
#